data_AF-A0AA88U601-F1
#
_entry.id   AF-A0AA88U601-F1
#
_cell.length_a   1.000
_cell.length_b   1.000
_cell.length_c   1.000
_cell.angle_alpha   90.00
_cell.angle_beta   90.00
_cell.angle_gamma   90.00
#
_symmetry.space_group_name_H-M   'P 1'
#
loop_
_entity.id
_entity.type
_entity.pdbx_description
1 polymer ?
#
loop_
_entity_poly.entity_id
_entity_poly.type
_entity_poly.pdbx_seq_one_letter_code
_entity_poly.pdbx_strand_id
1 'polypeptide(L)'
;MGIALSKTGEWVVDKFLDSHNHDMNTPSKVIKHRSHRKFHRTMACKKLIFDFNKKGLRPCQIAKTVNALMTGHELEITRQQCSQVLNIERKNNVGKECHGFIKHFQEKAVLDGAHFFAMDLASDGSLRRDENYIHRKQATAKYKLRSSNM
;
A
#
# COMPACT_ATOMS: atom_id res chain seq x y z
N MET A 1 -25.37 2.00 -23.95
CA MET A 1 -26.15 0.88 -23.39
C MET A 1 -27.38 1.45 -22.72
N GLY A 2 -28.58 1.08 -23.17
CA GLY A 2 -29.85 1.43 -22.51
C GLY A 2 -30.44 0.19 -21.86
N ILE A 3 -30.94 0.31 -20.62
CA ILE A 3 -31.67 -0.75 -19.92
C ILE A 3 -33.09 -0.28 -19.67
N ALA A 4 -34.07 -1.17 -19.90
CA ALA A 4 -35.48 -0.90 -19.68
C ALA A 4 -36.12 -2.06 -18.92
N LEU A 5 -37.16 -1.76 -18.14
CA LEU A 5 -37.95 -2.79 -17.47
C LEU A 5 -38.98 -3.34 -18.46
N SER A 6 -38.97 -4.66 -18.68
CA SER A 6 -39.91 -5.34 -19.55
C SER A 6 -41.31 -5.35 -18.93
N LYS A 7 -42.32 -5.66 -19.74
CA LYS A 7 -43.69 -5.89 -19.27
C LYS A 7 -43.83 -7.12 -18.36
N THR A 8 -42.85 -8.03 -18.40
CA THR A 8 -42.75 -9.21 -17.53
C THR A 8 -42.00 -8.91 -16.22
N GLY A 9 -41.53 -7.66 -16.02
CA GLY A 9 -40.80 -7.24 -14.82
C GLY A 9 -39.30 -7.55 -14.85
N GLU A 10 -38.76 -7.95 -16.01
CA GLU A 10 -37.35 -8.30 -16.18
C GLU A 10 -36.58 -7.12 -16.76
N TRP A 11 -35.35 -6.89 -16.30
CA TRP A 11 -34.49 -5.86 -16.88
C TRP A 11 -33.91 -6.34 -18.21
N VAL A 12 -34.28 -5.67 -19.29
CA VAL A 12 -33.81 -5.97 -20.64
C VAL A 12 -32.88 -4.87 -21.15
N VAL A 13 -31.86 -5.25 -21.92
CA VAL A 13 -30.98 -4.31 -22.60
C VAL A 13 -31.69 -3.84 -23.88
N ASP A 14 -32.19 -2.61 -23.86
CA ASP A 14 -32.98 -2.01 -24.96
C ASP A 14 -32.09 -1.45 -26.08
N LYS A 15 -30.86 -1.02 -25.75
CA LYS A 15 -29.93 -0.47 -26.74
C LYS A 15 -28.52 -0.97 -26.52
N PHE A 16 -28.05 -1.83 -27.43
CA PHE A 16 -26.65 -2.21 -27.57
C PHE A 16 -26.05 -1.43 -28.74
N LEU A 17 -24.96 -0.70 -28.48
CA LEU A 17 -24.22 0.02 -29.51
C LEU A 17 -22.88 -0.69 -29.66
N ASP A 18 -22.74 -1.46 -30.72
CA ASP A 18 -21.53 -2.23 -31.04
C ASP A 18 -20.48 -1.41 -31.81
N SER A 19 -20.80 -0.16 -32.13
CA SER A 19 -19.88 0.76 -32.81
C SER A 19 -18.86 1.31 -31.82
N HIS A 20 -17.59 1.02 -32.06
CA HIS A 20 -16.47 1.52 -31.27
C HIS A 20 -15.61 2.49 -32.10
N ASN A 21 -14.99 3.47 -31.44
CA ASN A 21 -14.02 4.37 -32.05
C ASN A 21 -12.58 3.83 -31.99
N HIS A 22 -12.43 2.55 -31.66
CA HIS A 22 -11.16 1.85 -31.54
C HIS A 22 -11.40 0.37 -31.81
N ASP A 23 -10.33 -0.36 -32.17
CA ASP A 23 -10.41 -1.80 -32.29
C ASP A 23 -10.66 -2.46 -30.94
N MET A 24 -11.46 -3.53 -30.95
CA MET A 24 -11.65 -4.37 -29.77
C MET A 24 -10.40 -5.22 -29.55
N ASN A 25 -9.82 -5.13 -28.36
CA ASN A 25 -8.65 -5.94 -28.01
C ASN A 25 -9.05 -7.42 -27.90
N THR A 26 -8.33 -8.29 -28.62
CA THR A 26 -8.51 -9.74 -28.52
C THR A 26 -8.19 -10.23 -27.10
N PRO A 27 -8.86 -11.28 -26.60
CA PRO A 27 -8.54 -11.87 -25.29
C PRO A 27 -7.06 -12.24 -25.14
N SER A 28 -6.41 -12.63 -26.23
CA SER A 28 -4.96 -12.89 -26.28
C SER A 28 -4.07 -11.69 -25.91
N LYS A 29 -4.57 -10.46 -26.04
CA LYS A 29 -3.86 -9.21 -25.71
C LYS A 29 -4.21 -8.68 -24.31
N VAL A 30 -5.07 -9.37 -23.55
CA VAL A 30 -5.52 -8.91 -22.22
C VAL A 30 -4.36 -8.72 -21.25
N ILE A 31 -3.30 -9.53 -21.37
CA ILE A 31 -2.11 -9.43 -20.52
C ILE A 31 -1.38 -8.09 -20.66
N LYS A 32 -1.55 -7.39 -21.80
CA LYS A 32 -0.95 -6.08 -22.09
C LYS A 32 -1.73 -4.93 -21.44
N HIS A 33 -2.94 -5.19 -20.93
CA HIS A 33 -3.76 -4.16 -20.30
C HIS A 33 -3.14 -3.72 -18.98
N ARG A 34 -3.14 -2.40 -18.74
CA ARG A 34 -2.64 -1.82 -17.48
C ARG A 34 -3.28 -2.43 -16.25
N SER A 35 -4.58 -2.77 -16.31
CA SER A 35 -5.34 -3.43 -15.23
C SER A 35 -4.81 -4.83 -14.91
N HIS A 36 -4.18 -5.50 -15.87
CA HIS A 36 -3.66 -6.86 -15.76
C HIS A 36 -2.13 -6.90 -15.51
N ARG A 37 -1.44 -5.75 -15.60
CA ARG A 37 -0.02 -5.58 -15.22
C ARG A 37 0.20 -5.67 -13.70
N LYS A 38 -0.09 -6.82 -13.10
CA LYS A 38 -0.03 -7.08 -11.65
C LYS A 38 1.23 -7.80 -11.19
N PHE A 39 2.19 -8.04 -12.09
CA PHE A 39 3.43 -8.78 -11.77
C PHE A 39 4.18 -8.19 -10.57
N HIS A 40 4.30 -6.86 -10.48
CA HIS A 40 4.89 -6.13 -9.34
C HIS A 40 4.21 -6.40 -7.98
N ARG A 41 2.99 -6.95 -7.98
CA ARG A 41 2.23 -7.31 -6.76
C ARG A 41 2.49 -8.74 -6.30
N THR A 42 3.08 -9.58 -7.16
CA THR A 42 3.40 -10.98 -6.84
C THR A 42 4.49 -11.06 -5.77
N MET A 43 4.49 -12.12 -4.97
CA MET A 43 5.47 -12.26 -3.88
C MET A 43 6.89 -12.46 -4.40
N ALA A 44 7.06 -13.17 -5.50
CA ALA A 44 8.35 -13.33 -6.17
C ALA A 44 8.96 -11.98 -6.57
N CYS A 45 8.16 -11.12 -7.23
CA CYS A 45 8.63 -9.80 -7.64
C CYS A 45 8.94 -8.89 -6.45
N LYS A 46 8.07 -8.87 -5.42
CA LYS A 46 8.34 -8.07 -4.21
C LYS A 46 9.62 -8.52 -3.50
N LYS A 47 9.87 -9.83 -3.41
CA LYS A 47 11.10 -10.37 -2.83
C LYS A 47 12.34 -9.89 -3.59
N LEU A 48 12.34 -9.99 -4.92
CA LEU A 48 13.45 -9.48 -5.74
C LEU A 48 13.67 -7.98 -5.55
N ILE A 49 12.59 -7.18 -5.56
CA ILE A 49 12.66 -5.73 -5.32
C ILE A 49 13.30 -5.43 -3.96
N PHE A 50 12.92 -6.16 -2.92
CA PHE A 50 13.45 -5.98 -1.58
C PHE A 50 14.90 -6.42 -1.45
N ASP A 51 15.27 -7.57 -2.01
CA ASP A 51 16.64 -8.10 -1.98
C ASP A 51 17.60 -7.15 -2.70
N PHE A 52 17.19 -6.57 -3.84
CA PHE A 52 18.00 -5.55 -4.52
C PHE A 52 18.06 -4.23 -3.75
N ASN A 53 16.97 -3.81 -3.13
CA ASN A 53 16.97 -2.60 -2.29
C ASN A 53 17.88 -2.76 -1.06
N LYS A 54 17.90 -3.95 -0.43
CA LYS A 54 18.84 -4.29 0.65
C LYS A 54 20.31 -4.21 0.21
N LYS A 55 20.59 -4.54 -1.05
CA LYS A 55 21.92 -4.38 -1.67
C LYS A 55 22.23 -2.94 -2.09
N GLY A 56 21.37 -1.97 -1.78
CA GLY A 56 21.59 -0.55 -2.02
C GLY A 56 21.17 -0.06 -3.42
N LEU A 57 20.49 -0.87 -4.22
CA LEU A 57 20.04 -0.45 -5.54
C LEU A 57 18.87 0.53 -5.44
N ARG A 58 18.92 1.60 -6.23
CA ARG A 58 17.81 2.56 -6.35
C ARG A 58 16.66 1.96 -7.16
N PRO A 59 15.40 2.40 -6.96
CA PRO A 59 14.24 1.87 -7.69
C PRO A 59 14.38 1.82 -9.22
N CYS A 60 15.12 2.76 -9.83
CA CYS A 60 15.40 2.74 -11.26
C CYS A 60 16.35 1.61 -11.67
N GLN A 61 17.38 1.34 -10.87
CA GLN A 61 18.33 0.24 -11.08
C GLN A 61 17.64 -1.10 -10.85
N ILE A 62 16.83 -1.20 -9.77
CA ILE A 62 16.02 -2.38 -9.48
C ILE A 62 15.12 -2.73 -10.67
N ALA A 63 14.38 -1.76 -11.22
CA ALA A 63 13.50 -2.01 -12.36
C ALA A 63 14.27 -2.58 -13.57
N LYS A 64 15.43 -1.99 -13.89
CA LYS A 64 16.30 -2.48 -14.97
C LYS A 64 16.80 -3.90 -14.70
N THR A 65 17.31 -4.16 -13.50
CA THR A 65 17.86 -5.47 -13.12
C THR A 65 16.78 -6.54 -13.12
N VAL A 66 15.60 -6.27 -12.57
CA VAL A 66 14.50 -7.23 -12.55
C VAL A 66 14.00 -7.52 -13.96
N ASN A 67 13.82 -6.50 -14.81
CA ASN A 67 13.41 -6.71 -16.20
C ASN A 67 14.47 -7.48 -17.00
N ALA A 68 15.76 -7.26 -16.74
CA ALA A 68 16.86 -8.00 -17.38
C ALA A 68 16.97 -9.46 -16.91
N LEU A 69 16.54 -9.77 -15.69
CA LEU A 69 16.52 -11.15 -15.17
C LEU A 69 15.29 -11.94 -15.62
N MET A 70 14.20 -11.23 -15.95
CA MET A 70 12.91 -11.82 -16.31
C MET A 70 12.68 -11.85 -17.82
N THR A 71 13.75 -11.82 -18.62
CA THR A 71 13.73 -11.82 -20.09
C THR A 71 12.80 -12.93 -20.59
N GLY A 72 11.62 -12.55 -21.10
CA GLY A 72 10.57 -13.47 -21.54
C GLY A 72 9.19 -13.25 -20.93
N HIS A 73 9.08 -12.54 -19.80
CA HIS A 73 7.78 -12.09 -19.28
C HIS A 73 7.37 -10.78 -19.95
N GLU A 74 6.23 -10.75 -20.67
CA GLU A 74 5.66 -9.55 -21.31
C GLU A 74 5.33 -8.39 -20.32
N LEU A 75 5.52 -8.59 -19.02
CA LEU A 75 5.14 -7.67 -17.96
C LEU A 75 6.35 -7.01 -17.32
N GLU A 76 6.91 -6.02 -18.01
CA GLU A 76 7.95 -5.17 -17.44
C GLU A 76 7.45 -4.42 -16.21
N ILE A 77 8.30 -4.36 -15.18
CA ILE A 77 8.10 -3.50 -14.02
C ILE A 77 8.68 -2.12 -14.26
N THR A 78 8.01 -1.11 -13.72
CA THR A 78 8.44 0.29 -13.80
C THR A 78 9.10 0.73 -12.51
N ARG A 79 9.96 1.76 -12.61
CA ARG A 79 10.55 2.46 -11.45
C ARG A 79 9.48 2.83 -10.42
N GLN A 80 8.33 3.37 -10.87
CA GLN A 80 7.26 3.81 -9.99
C GLN A 80 6.66 2.65 -9.20
N GLN A 81 6.47 1.49 -9.84
CA GLN A 81 6.00 0.28 -9.17
C GLN A 81 7.00 -0.21 -8.13
N CYS A 82 8.31 -0.18 -8.42
CA CYS A 82 9.35 -0.49 -7.42
C CYS A 82 9.27 0.45 -6.23
N SER A 83 9.17 1.76 -6.46
CA SER A 83 9.02 2.76 -5.39
C SER A 83 7.75 2.54 -4.56
N GLN A 84 6.62 2.20 -5.20
CA GLN A 84 5.38 1.89 -4.49
C GLN A 84 5.52 0.67 -3.58
N VAL A 85 6.11 -0.42 -4.08
CA VAL A 85 6.36 -1.64 -3.29
C VAL A 85 7.22 -1.32 -2.06
N LEU A 86 8.33 -0.61 -2.26
CA LEU A 86 9.23 -0.22 -1.17
C LEU A 86 8.58 0.75 -0.17
N ASN A 87 7.74 1.66 -0.65
CA ASN A 87 7.00 2.58 0.21
C ASN A 87 5.96 1.85 1.07
N ILE A 88 5.26 0.85 0.52
CA ILE A 88 4.33 0.01 1.29
C ILE A 88 5.10 -0.73 2.39
N GLU A 89 6.25 -1.30 2.05
CA GLU A 89 7.10 -2.01 3.01
C GLU A 89 7.59 -1.10 4.14
N ARG A 90 8.15 0.07 3.81
CA ARG A 90 8.59 1.05 4.81
C ARG A 90 7.45 1.50 5.71
N LYS A 91 6.26 1.72 5.14
CA LYS A 91 5.05 2.06 5.92
C LYS A 91 4.63 0.94 6.89
N ASN A 92 4.92 -0.32 6.56
CA ASN A 92 4.64 -1.44 7.45
C ASN A 92 5.71 -1.60 8.55
N ASN A 93 6.93 -1.08 8.32
CA ASN A 93 8.04 -1.19 9.26
C ASN A 93 8.23 0.03 10.17
N VAL A 94 7.39 1.08 10.07
CA VAL A 94 7.48 2.29 10.90
C VAL A 94 7.57 1.96 12.39
N GLY A 95 6.77 1.01 12.88
CA GLY A 95 6.81 0.63 14.29
C GLY A 95 8.10 -0.07 14.74
N LYS A 96 8.81 -0.75 13.83
CA LYS A 96 10.12 -1.36 14.10
C LYS A 96 11.25 -0.33 13.99
N GLU A 97 11.20 0.52 12.98
CA GLU A 97 12.22 1.56 12.72
C GLU A 97 12.21 2.64 13.81
N CYS A 98 11.03 2.96 14.40
CA CYS A 98 10.92 3.97 15.44
C CYS A 98 11.14 3.45 16.86
N HIS A 99 11.42 2.15 17.05
CA HIS A 99 11.58 1.55 18.38
C HIS A 99 12.56 2.30 19.28
N GLY A 100 13.71 2.75 18.75
CA GLY A 100 14.70 3.50 19.53
C GLY A 100 14.18 4.86 20.04
N PHE A 101 13.43 5.60 19.21
CA PHE A 101 12.82 6.85 19.62
C PHE A 101 11.75 6.64 20.69
N ILE A 102 10.94 5.59 20.53
CA ILE A 102 9.89 5.22 21.49
C ILE A 102 10.52 4.91 22.85
N LYS A 103 11.55 4.06 22.85
CA LYS A 103 12.27 3.69 24.07
C LYS A 103 12.88 4.91 24.76
N HIS A 104 13.48 5.82 23.99
CA HIS A 104 14.05 7.05 24.53
C HIS A 104 12.98 7.91 25.25
N PHE A 105 11.81 8.10 24.64
CA PHE A 105 10.73 8.85 25.28
C PHE A 105 10.16 8.15 26.52
N GLN A 106 10.07 6.81 26.50
CA GLN A 106 9.70 6.02 27.67
C GLN A 106 10.69 6.20 28.82
N GLU A 107 11.99 6.08 28.56
CA GLU A 107 13.05 6.29 29.54
C GLU A 107 13.01 7.71 30.11
N LYS A 108 12.78 8.71 29.26
CA LYS A 108 12.68 10.13 29.67
C LYS A 108 11.45 10.41 30.54
N ALA A 109 10.31 9.77 30.26
CA ALA A 109 9.10 9.90 31.10
C ALA A 109 9.26 9.27 32.49
N VAL A 110 10.14 8.27 32.64
CA VAL A 110 10.50 7.70 33.95
C VAL A 110 11.38 8.66 34.75
N LEU A 111 12.30 9.36 34.08
CA LEU A 111 13.24 10.30 34.72
C LEU A 111 12.61 11.64 35.07
N ASP A 112 11.69 12.13 34.24
CA ASP A 112 11.00 13.41 34.43
C ASP A 112 9.49 13.16 34.48
N GLY A 113 8.93 13.20 35.69
CA GLY A 113 7.49 13.02 35.91
C GLY A 113 6.60 14.10 35.28
N ALA A 114 7.18 15.21 34.80
CA ALA A 114 6.48 16.22 34.01
C ALA A 114 6.53 15.93 32.50
N HIS A 115 7.42 15.03 32.04
CA HIS A 115 7.55 14.65 30.65
C HIS A 115 6.43 13.68 30.24
N PHE A 116 5.69 14.02 29.18
CA PHE A 116 4.70 13.13 28.60
C PHE A 116 4.81 13.12 27.07
N PHE A 117 4.49 11.98 26.47
CA PHE A 117 4.38 11.79 25.03
C PHE A 117 3.18 10.88 24.75
N ALA A 118 2.60 11.00 23.55
CA ALA A 118 1.47 10.18 23.11
C ALA A 118 1.82 9.54 21.78
N MET A 119 1.50 8.25 21.64
CA MET A 119 1.74 7.49 20.43
C MET A 119 0.77 6.31 20.34
N ASP A 120 0.21 6.12 19.14
CA ASP A 120 -0.70 5.01 18.86
C ASP A 120 0.12 3.75 18.58
N LEU A 121 0.00 2.76 19.47
CA LEU A 121 0.68 1.47 19.38
C LEU A 121 -0.27 0.35 18.93
N ALA A 122 0.26 -0.63 18.20
CA ALA A 122 -0.38 -1.89 17.91
C ALA A 122 -0.26 -2.84 19.11
N SER A 123 -1.00 -3.95 19.07
CA SER A 123 -0.97 -4.99 20.10
C SER A 123 0.40 -5.65 20.28
N ASP A 124 1.27 -5.56 19.27
CA ASP A 124 2.64 -6.07 19.30
C ASP A 124 3.69 -5.02 19.73
N GLY A 125 3.25 -3.83 20.19
CA GLY A 125 4.13 -2.75 20.63
C GLY A 125 4.76 -1.94 19.49
N SER A 126 4.40 -2.19 18.24
CA SER A 126 4.83 -1.41 17.09
C SER A 126 3.94 -0.17 16.88
N LEU A 127 4.45 0.94 16.33
CA LEU A 127 3.61 2.09 15.97
C LEU A 127 2.52 1.70 14.97
N ARG A 128 1.26 2.00 15.31
CA ARG A 128 0.14 1.89 14.39
C ARG A 128 0.20 3.00 13.36
N ARG A 129 -0.07 2.64 12.11
CA ARG A 129 -0.34 3.61 11.05
C ARG A 129 -1.62 4.35 11.42
N ASP A 130 -1.55 5.67 11.56
CA ASP A 130 -2.74 6.49 11.76
C ASP A 130 -3.40 6.73 10.39
N GLU A 131 -4.29 5.82 9.97
CA GLU A 131 -5.01 5.92 8.69
C GLU A 131 -6.01 7.08 8.66
N ASN A 132 -6.28 7.73 9.80
CA ASN A 132 -7.30 8.77 9.99
C ASN A 132 -6.74 10.15 10.39
N TYR A 133 -5.45 10.44 10.17
CA TYR A 133 -4.82 11.71 10.56
C TYR A 133 -5.50 12.96 9.95
N ILE A 134 -6.19 12.84 8.82
CA ILE A 134 -6.89 13.95 8.16
C ILE A 134 -8.21 14.34 8.87
N HIS A 135 -8.79 13.46 9.69
CA HIS A 135 -10.11 13.70 10.34
C HIS A 135 -10.03 14.03 11.84
N ARG A 136 -8.87 13.89 12.48
CA ARG A 136 -8.72 14.12 13.94
C ARG A 136 -8.44 15.58 14.35
N LYS A 137 -8.49 16.57 13.46
CA LYS A 137 -8.34 17.99 13.85
C LYS A 137 -9.51 18.54 14.68
N GLN A 138 -10.55 17.75 14.99
CA GLN A 138 -11.72 18.21 15.75
C GLN A 138 -12.03 17.45 17.06
N ALA A 139 -11.20 16.50 17.51
CA ALA A 139 -11.48 15.80 18.75
C ALA A 139 -10.21 15.54 19.57
N THR A 140 -9.76 16.56 20.29
CA THR A 140 -8.86 16.38 21.43
C THR A 140 -9.64 15.78 22.60
N ALA A 141 -9.48 14.47 22.83
CA ALA A 141 -9.78 13.84 24.12
C ALA A 141 -8.47 13.30 24.71
N LYS A 142 -7.98 13.97 25.74
CA LYS A 142 -6.78 13.60 26.49
C LYS A 142 -7.08 12.36 27.32
N TYR A 143 -6.60 11.19 26.94
CA TYR A 143 -6.60 10.02 27.83
C TYR A 143 -5.28 9.97 28.60
N LYS A 144 -5.40 10.23 29.90
CA LYS A 144 -4.33 10.10 30.90
C LYS A 144 -4.31 8.62 31.33
N LEU A 145 -3.38 7.82 30.80
CA LEU A 145 -3.12 6.49 31.34
C LEU A 145 -2.44 6.65 32.70
N ARG A 146 -3.25 6.63 33.75
CA ARG A 146 -2.81 6.54 35.14
C ARG A 146 -2.62 5.05 35.41
N SER A 147 -1.38 4.57 35.49
CA SER A 147 -1.13 3.25 36.09
C SER A 147 -1.44 3.37 37.59
N SER A 148 -2.61 2.87 38.00
CA SER A 148 -2.86 2.59 39.41
C SER A 148 -2.10 1.32 39.77
N ASN A 149 -1.07 1.46 40.60
CA ASN A 149 -0.53 0.35 41.36
C ASN A 149 -1.52 0.03 42.50
N MET A 150 -1.99 -1.21 42.56
CA MET A 150 -2.36 -1.94 43.78
C MET A 150 -1.75 -3.33 43.67
#